data_AF-A0A098M349-F1
#
_entry.id   AF-A0A098M349-F1
#
_cell.length_a   1.000
_cell.length_b   1.000
_cell.length_c   1.000
_cell.angle_alpha   90.00
_cell.angle_beta   90.00
_cell.angle_gamma   90.00
#
_symmetry.space_group_name_H-M   'P 1'
#
loop_
_entity.id
_entity.type
_entity.pdbx_description
1 polymer ?
#
loop_
_entity_poly.entity_id
_entity_poly.type
_entity_poly.pdbx_seq_one_letter_code
_entity_poly.pdbx_strand_id
1 'polypeptide(L)'
;MPKELGANALFEIPLLDKKDPVKLLQVSYLQQLIRDEWQDLTMVKERLHQIQLTPLTEDEVNLKFVAVQLKLPHGRRNGRQERRDLLHHSYQGLCWETADHDEAIYPINLAANPFMANFLLIGEKDKALDGKTEGFVQELQQNIGNELKLDSVFGMGREVKGLHNIKNGYASSLVSWGHNAVSDQTYDFPVESRRKMAKSIENSDMNSLRDQMEALYPTDKDTPNIVFFHLSLHILLLLSSIARKFECGSTSLQKYIWNCQMTLMDYSTREGLLKKMEELAQLVMEQVRRTRTSDNQHIEAVRKHVEENFSSELSLSYLAELFHVNVPRLSDQFKQHVGISVSNYVTRLRITGAEQLLQQHEIKVNDIARLVGYSDPESFTAYYTKNCGESPMEYRQRYLQKMLQN
;
A
#
# COMPACT_ATOMS: atom_id res chain seq x y z
N MET A 1 -22.57 20.38 -11.48
CA MET A 1 -22.34 20.30 -10.01
C MET A 1 -21.01 19.60 -9.80
N PRO A 2 -20.09 20.14 -8.97
CA PRO A 2 -18.86 19.42 -8.67
C PRO A 2 -19.25 18.10 -7.99
N LYS A 3 -18.78 16.97 -8.51
CA LYS A 3 -18.87 15.68 -7.82
C LYS A 3 -18.29 15.86 -6.43
N GLU A 4 -18.97 15.33 -5.41
CA GLU A 4 -18.49 15.32 -4.04
C GLU A 4 -17.02 14.88 -4.00
N LEU A 5 -16.19 15.68 -3.33
CA LEU A 5 -14.74 15.51 -3.28
C LEU A 5 -14.40 14.18 -2.59
N GLY A 6 -13.66 13.32 -3.27
CA GLY A 6 -13.28 11.96 -2.87
C GLY A 6 -12.32 11.86 -1.68
N ALA A 7 -12.30 12.84 -0.77
CA ALA A 7 -11.55 12.73 0.48
C ALA A 7 -12.15 11.67 1.42
N ASN A 8 -13.43 11.32 1.24
CA ASN A 8 -14.07 10.25 2.02
C ASN A 8 -13.45 8.87 1.78
N ALA A 9 -12.85 8.60 0.61
CA ALA A 9 -12.39 7.24 0.30
C ALA A 9 -11.15 6.79 1.11
N LEU A 10 -10.34 7.73 1.62
CA LEU A 10 -9.21 7.40 2.49
C LEU A 10 -9.61 7.21 3.96
N PHE A 11 -10.80 7.70 4.36
CA PHE A 11 -11.28 7.69 5.73
C PHE A 11 -12.62 6.95 5.92
N GLU A 12 -13.22 6.41 4.86
CA GLU A 12 -14.29 5.41 4.90
C GLU A 12 -13.71 4.05 5.30
N ILE A 13 -13.24 3.95 6.53
CA ILE A 13 -13.06 2.67 7.20
C ILE A 13 -14.00 2.67 8.41
N PRO A 14 -15.23 2.15 8.26
CA PRO A 14 -16.31 2.26 9.25
C PRO A 14 -16.06 1.58 10.62
N LEU A 15 -14.84 1.11 10.90
CA LEU A 15 -14.46 0.37 12.11
C LEU A 15 -13.16 0.88 12.77
N LEU A 16 -12.64 2.03 12.34
CA LEU A 16 -11.40 2.60 12.87
C LEU A 16 -11.59 3.76 13.86
N ASP A 17 -12.83 4.03 14.26
CA ASP A 17 -13.24 5.13 15.15
C ASP A 17 -12.58 5.13 16.55
N LYS A 18 -11.73 4.15 16.85
CA LYS A 18 -11.00 4.02 18.13
C LYS A 18 -9.50 3.70 17.99
N LYS A 19 -8.93 3.72 16.78
CA LYS A 19 -7.51 3.38 16.58
C LYS A 19 -6.64 4.61 16.48
N ASP A 20 -5.38 4.46 16.90
CA ASP A 20 -4.38 5.52 16.82
C ASP A 20 -4.25 6.02 15.37
N PRO A 21 -4.65 7.27 15.08
CA PRO A 21 -4.60 7.86 13.75
C PRO A 21 -3.19 7.92 13.16
N VAL A 22 -2.16 8.04 14.01
CA VAL A 22 -0.77 8.02 13.57
C VAL A 22 -0.42 6.63 13.05
N LYS A 23 -0.75 5.58 13.81
CA LYS A 23 -0.54 4.18 13.38
C LYS A 23 -1.30 3.84 12.11
N LEU A 24 -2.50 4.38 11.90
CA LEU A 24 -3.25 4.22 10.65
C LEU A 24 -2.54 4.84 9.44
N LEU A 25 -2.00 6.04 9.61
CA LEU A 25 -1.22 6.70 8.55
C LEU A 25 0.10 5.95 8.27
N GLN A 26 0.78 5.48 9.31
CA GLN A 26 1.97 4.63 9.18
C GLN A 26 1.65 3.35 8.39
N VAL A 27 0.59 2.64 8.76
CA VAL A 27 0.13 1.45 8.02
C VAL A 27 -0.22 1.78 6.58
N SER A 28 -0.94 2.86 6.32
CA SER A 28 -1.30 3.28 4.96
C SER A 28 -0.06 3.56 4.11
N TYR A 29 0.93 4.26 4.68
CA TYR A 29 2.18 4.55 3.99
C TYR A 29 3.04 3.31 3.76
N LEU A 30 3.14 2.41 4.74
CA LEU A 30 3.83 1.12 4.58
C LEU A 30 3.21 0.27 3.46
N GLN A 31 1.88 0.23 3.40
CA GLN A 31 1.17 -0.43 2.29
C GLN A 31 1.52 0.20 0.95
N GLN A 32 1.63 1.53 0.90
CA GLN A 32 2.06 2.25 -0.29
C GLN A 32 3.48 1.87 -0.71
N LEU A 33 4.44 1.82 0.22
CA LEU A 33 5.83 1.46 -0.07
C LEU A 33 6.00 0.05 -0.66
N ILE A 34 5.12 -0.88 -0.27
CA ILE A 34 5.11 -2.24 -0.81
C ILE A 34 4.42 -2.29 -2.18
N ARG A 35 3.32 -1.54 -2.36
CA ARG A 35 2.54 -1.54 -3.62
C ARG A 35 3.22 -0.76 -4.74
N ASP A 36 3.84 0.36 -4.44
CA ASP A 36 4.28 1.33 -5.45
C ASP A 36 5.77 1.26 -5.71
N GLU A 37 6.17 1.73 -6.90
CA GLU A 37 7.58 2.04 -7.15
C GLU A 37 7.89 3.45 -6.66
N TRP A 38 9.00 3.57 -5.92
CA TRP A 38 9.54 4.83 -5.43
C TRP A 38 10.94 5.02 -6.00
N GLN A 39 11.29 6.27 -6.32
CA GLN A 39 12.54 6.59 -7.01
C GLN A 39 13.59 7.21 -6.08
N ASP A 40 13.16 7.89 -5.02
CA ASP A 40 14.05 8.59 -4.09
C ASP A 40 13.88 8.06 -2.67
N LEU A 41 14.88 7.32 -2.20
CA LEU A 41 14.92 6.80 -0.84
C LEU A 41 14.98 7.93 0.21
N THR A 42 15.53 9.10 -0.15
CA THR A 42 15.63 10.27 0.74
C THR A 42 14.26 10.82 1.07
N MET A 43 13.42 11.04 0.05
CA MET A 43 12.03 11.47 0.23
C MET A 43 11.22 10.46 1.04
N VAL A 44 11.46 9.17 0.80
CA VAL A 44 10.82 8.10 1.58
C VAL A 44 11.23 8.16 3.05
N LYS A 45 12.54 8.30 3.34
CA LYS A 45 13.05 8.42 4.71
C LYS A 45 12.54 9.69 5.41
N GLU A 46 12.48 10.81 4.70
CA GLU A 46 11.91 12.04 5.24
C GLU A 46 10.44 11.86 5.61
N ARG A 47 9.67 11.20 4.72
CA ARG A 47 8.25 10.91 4.99
C ARG A 47 8.08 9.97 6.19
N LEU A 48 8.92 8.95 6.32
CA LEU A 48 8.94 8.06 7.49
C LEU A 48 9.22 8.84 8.78
N HIS A 49 10.11 9.82 8.76
CA HIS A 49 10.37 10.69 9.90
C HIS A 49 9.14 11.55 10.26
N GLN A 50 8.48 12.14 9.25
CA GLN A 50 7.27 12.96 9.44
C GLN A 50 6.11 12.20 10.08
N ILE A 51 5.96 10.91 9.78
CA ILE A 51 4.92 10.04 10.33
C ILE A 51 5.38 9.24 11.56
N GLN A 52 6.51 9.61 12.16
CA GLN A 52 7.04 9.01 13.39
C GLN A 52 7.45 7.53 13.26
N LEU A 53 7.81 7.09 12.05
CA LEU A 53 8.28 5.73 11.77
C LEU A 53 9.79 5.70 11.55
N THR A 54 10.53 6.33 12.48
CA THR A 54 11.99 6.54 12.38
C THR A 54 12.84 5.27 12.36
N PRO A 55 12.48 4.14 13.00
CA PRO A 55 13.30 2.94 12.94
C PRO A 55 13.55 2.45 11.50
N LEU A 56 12.61 2.69 10.57
CA LEU A 56 12.77 2.32 9.16
C LEU A 56 13.73 3.20 8.36
N THR A 57 14.19 4.30 8.95
CA THR A 57 15.16 5.19 8.30
C THR A 57 16.60 4.71 8.46
N GLU A 58 16.85 3.76 9.37
CA GLU A 58 18.14 3.12 9.57
C GLU A 58 18.47 2.16 8.41
N ASP A 59 19.72 2.14 7.96
CA ASP A 59 20.13 1.35 6.78
C ASP A 59 20.10 -0.16 7.04
N GLU A 60 20.38 -0.58 8.28
CA GLU A 60 20.51 -1.98 8.69
C GLU A 60 19.35 -2.46 9.58
N VAL A 61 18.20 -1.79 9.52
CA VAL A 61 17.01 -2.21 10.26
C VAL A 61 16.57 -3.61 9.81
N ASN A 62 16.33 -4.51 10.76
CA ASN A 62 15.82 -5.85 10.48
C ASN A 62 14.32 -5.78 10.26
N LEU A 63 13.84 -6.39 9.17
CA LEU A 63 12.44 -6.43 8.79
C LEU A 63 12.04 -7.88 8.54
N LYS A 64 10.85 -8.25 9.00
CA LYS A 64 10.27 -9.57 8.70
C LYS A 64 8.79 -9.45 8.44
N PHE A 65 8.29 -10.22 7.49
CA PHE A 65 6.88 -10.26 7.15
C PHE A 65 6.25 -11.57 7.57
N VAL A 66 4.99 -11.49 8.03
CA VAL A 66 4.14 -12.65 8.29
C VAL A 66 2.88 -12.51 7.47
N ALA A 67 2.61 -13.48 6.61
CA ALA A 67 1.32 -13.63 5.92
C ALA A 67 0.44 -14.60 6.71
N VAL A 68 -0.83 -14.29 6.88
CA VAL A 68 -1.80 -15.19 7.52
C VAL A 68 -3.09 -15.24 6.73
N GLN A 69 -3.64 -16.44 6.59
CA GLN A 69 -4.93 -16.67 5.95
C GLN A 69 -5.84 -17.49 6.85
N LEU A 70 -7.09 -17.05 7.04
CA LEU A 70 -8.11 -17.86 7.71
C LEU A 70 -8.58 -19.01 6.83
N LYS A 71 -8.65 -20.22 7.41
CA LYS A 71 -9.28 -21.38 6.79
C LYS A 71 -10.78 -21.34 7.02
N LEU A 72 -11.52 -20.97 5.98
CA LEU A 72 -12.98 -21.03 5.99
C LEU A 72 -13.48 -22.44 5.67
N PRO A 73 -14.30 -23.07 6.53
CA PRO A 73 -15.00 -24.31 6.21
C PRO A 73 -15.90 -24.14 4.98
N HIS A 74 -16.01 -25.17 4.16
CA HIS A 74 -16.77 -25.16 2.90
C HIS A 74 -18.22 -24.63 3.07
N GLY A 75 -18.89 -24.91 4.19
CA GLY A 75 -20.24 -24.42 4.49
C GLY A 75 -20.35 -22.93 4.87
N ARG A 76 -19.26 -22.30 5.36
CA ARG A 76 -19.23 -20.87 5.70
C ARG A 76 -18.85 -19.98 4.51
N ARG A 77 -18.32 -20.56 3.41
CA ARG A 77 -18.01 -19.83 2.16
C ARG A 77 -19.27 -19.34 1.42
N ASN A 78 -20.37 -20.09 1.52
CA ASN A 78 -21.66 -19.80 0.87
C ASN A 78 -22.70 -19.17 1.83
N GLY A 79 -22.26 -18.64 2.98
CA GLY A 79 -23.16 -17.93 3.91
C GLY A 79 -23.71 -16.62 3.30
N ARG A 80 -24.80 -16.10 3.87
CA ARG A 80 -25.31 -14.74 3.54
C ARG A 80 -24.17 -13.72 3.66
N GLN A 81 -24.11 -12.78 2.71
CA GLN A 81 -23.07 -11.74 2.62
C GLN A 81 -22.82 -11.04 3.97
N GLU A 82 -23.88 -10.66 4.69
CA GLU A 82 -23.81 -10.06 6.03
C GLU A 82 -22.96 -10.85 7.03
N ARG A 83 -23.06 -12.19 7.03
CA ARG A 83 -22.26 -13.03 7.95
C ARG A 83 -20.79 -13.07 7.56
N ARG A 84 -20.49 -12.94 6.26
CA ARG A 84 -19.11 -12.85 5.77
C ARG A 84 -18.49 -11.50 6.12
N ASP A 85 -19.27 -10.43 6.00
CA ASP A 85 -18.82 -9.08 6.34
C ASP A 85 -18.57 -8.95 7.85
N LEU A 86 -19.46 -9.50 8.69
CA LEU A 86 -19.22 -9.58 10.14
C LEU A 86 -17.96 -10.37 10.47
N LEU A 87 -17.76 -11.55 9.88
CA LEU A 87 -16.55 -12.35 10.13
C LEU A 87 -15.28 -11.62 9.66
N HIS A 88 -15.34 -10.95 8.52
CA HIS A 88 -14.26 -10.12 8.01
C HIS A 88 -13.90 -9.02 9.01
N HIS A 89 -14.89 -8.28 9.52
CA HIS A 89 -14.66 -7.23 10.50
C HIS A 89 -14.13 -7.76 11.83
N SER A 90 -14.65 -8.89 12.33
CA SER A 90 -14.11 -9.54 13.53
C SER A 90 -12.65 -9.99 13.33
N TYR A 91 -12.33 -10.57 12.18
CA TYR A 91 -10.97 -10.96 11.85
C TYR A 91 -10.01 -9.76 11.77
N GLN A 92 -10.42 -8.68 11.10
CA GLN A 92 -9.63 -7.46 11.04
C GLN A 92 -9.44 -6.85 12.43
N GLY A 93 -10.50 -6.79 13.25
CA GLY A 93 -10.42 -6.31 14.63
C GLY A 93 -9.35 -7.06 15.42
N LEU A 94 -9.39 -8.39 15.37
CA LEU A 94 -8.46 -9.27 16.05
C LEU A 94 -7.00 -9.10 15.58
N CYS A 95 -6.80 -9.01 14.26
CA CYS A 95 -5.47 -8.76 13.69
C CYS A 95 -4.87 -7.44 14.19
N TRP A 96 -5.69 -6.40 14.32
CA TRP A 96 -5.24 -5.11 14.85
C TRP A 96 -4.97 -5.18 16.35
N GLU A 97 -5.88 -5.77 17.12
CA GLU A 97 -5.73 -5.90 18.57
C GLU A 97 -4.43 -6.63 18.94
N THR A 98 -4.14 -7.77 18.31
CA THR A 98 -2.88 -8.50 18.53
C THR A 98 -1.65 -7.69 18.10
N ALA A 99 -1.74 -6.93 17.00
CA ALA A 99 -0.64 -6.07 16.56
C ALA A 99 -0.46 -4.81 17.43
N ASP A 100 -1.45 -4.43 18.23
CA ASP A 100 -1.38 -3.27 19.13
C ASP A 100 -0.69 -3.59 20.47
N HIS A 101 -0.45 -4.87 20.77
CA HIS A 101 0.38 -5.28 21.92
C HIS A 101 1.87 -4.94 21.75
N ASP A 102 2.32 -4.65 20.52
CA ASP A 102 3.71 -4.31 20.23
C ASP A 102 3.81 -3.20 19.18
N GLU A 103 4.42 -2.06 19.54
CA GLU A 103 4.56 -0.88 18.69
C GLU A 103 5.40 -1.11 17.42
N ALA A 104 6.17 -2.20 17.36
CA ALA A 104 6.99 -2.55 16.20
C ALA A 104 6.27 -3.50 15.22
N ILE A 105 4.99 -3.81 15.44
CA ILE A 105 4.20 -4.69 14.60
C ILE A 105 3.09 -3.90 13.89
N TYR A 106 3.09 -3.97 12.56
CA TYR A 106 2.21 -3.21 11.70
C TYR A 106 1.35 -4.14 10.84
N PRO A 107 0.01 -4.13 10.96
CA PRO A 107 -0.87 -4.87 10.07
C PRO A 107 -0.88 -4.21 8.67
N ILE A 108 -0.40 -4.93 7.67
CA ILE A 108 -0.35 -4.50 6.26
C ILE A 108 -1.45 -5.23 5.48
N ASN A 109 -2.56 -4.53 5.21
CA ASN A 109 -3.64 -5.08 4.40
C ASN A 109 -3.51 -4.64 2.94
N LEU A 110 -2.75 -5.41 2.16
CA LEU A 110 -2.71 -5.27 0.69
C LEU A 110 -3.78 -6.10 -0.01
N ALA A 111 -4.52 -6.92 0.73
CA ALA A 111 -5.34 -7.96 0.17
C ALA A 111 -6.72 -7.45 -0.23
N ALA A 112 -7.12 -7.72 -1.48
CA ALA A 112 -8.53 -7.70 -1.84
C ALA A 112 -9.29 -8.89 -1.20
N ASN A 113 -8.57 -9.86 -0.62
CA ASN A 113 -9.15 -10.97 0.12
C ASN A 113 -9.43 -10.55 1.58
N PRO A 114 -10.70 -10.51 2.02
CA PRO A 114 -11.05 -10.15 3.40
C PRO A 114 -10.47 -11.10 4.47
N PHE A 115 -10.02 -12.30 4.09
CA PHE A 115 -9.57 -13.33 5.03
C PHE A 115 -8.06 -13.59 4.98
N MET A 116 -7.30 -12.63 4.45
CA MET A 116 -5.85 -12.63 4.46
C MET A 116 -5.35 -11.33 5.07
N ALA A 117 -4.41 -11.42 6.00
CA ALA A 117 -3.70 -10.29 6.56
C ALA A 117 -2.20 -10.51 6.40
N ASN A 118 -1.43 -9.43 6.28
CA ASN A 118 0.02 -9.46 6.35
C ASN A 118 0.46 -8.56 7.49
N PHE A 119 1.62 -8.83 8.06
CA PHE A 119 2.20 -8.03 9.13
C PHE A 119 3.65 -7.73 8.80
N LEU A 120 4.06 -6.50 9.04
CA LEU A 120 5.46 -6.09 9.06
C LEU A 120 5.90 -6.00 10.51
N LEU A 121 6.94 -6.75 10.85
CA LEU A 121 7.64 -6.65 12.12
C LEU A 121 8.95 -5.91 11.89
N ILE A 122 9.18 -4.89 12.72
CA ILE A 122 10.39 -4.06 12.69
C ILE A 122 11.26 -4.45 13.88
N GLY A 123 12.48 -4.87 13.59
CA GLY A 123 13.46 -5.27 14.60
C GLY A 123 14.28 -4.09 15.10
N GLU A 124 14.78 -4.22 16.32
CA GLU A 124 15.86 -3.37 16.81
C GLU A 124 17.17 -3.77 16.14
N LYS A 125 18.09 -2.80 16.04
CA LYS A 125 19.42 -3.02 15.50
C LYS A 125 20.12 -4.20 16.21
N ASP A 126 20.67 -5.11 15.41
CA ASP A 126 21.44 -6.28 15.84
C ASP A 126 20.68 -7.32 16.70
N LYS A 127 19.34 -7.25 16.76
CA LYS A 127 18.50 -8.31 17.37
C LYS A 127 17.75 -9.09 16.28
N ALA A 128 17.83 -10.42 16.37
CA ALA A 128 17.08 -11.32 15.49
C ALA A 128 15.57 -11.19 15.74
N LEU A 129 14.77 -11.19 14.67
CA LEU A 129 13.31 -11.10 14.77
C LEU A 129 12.63 -12.44 15.03
N ASP A 130 13.34 -13.57 14.91
CA ASP A 130 12.75 -14.92 14.96
C ASP A 130 11.90 -15.16 16.22
N GLY A 131 12.45 -14.95 17.41
CA GLY A 131 11.71 -15.19 18.66
C GLY A 131 10.49 -14.27 18.82
N LYS A 132 10.59 -13.00 18.41
CA LYS A 132 9.48 -12.04 18.42
C LYS A 132 8.39 -12.45 17.42
N THR A 133 8.80 -12.91 16.25
CA THR A 133 7.90 -13.37 15.18
C THR A 133 7.14 -14.62 15.61
N GLU A 134 7.82 -15.58 16.22
CA GLU A 134 7.20 -16.81 16.73
C GLU A 134 6.20 -16.50 17.84
N GLY A 135 6.56 -15.64 18.80
CA GLY A 135 5.65 -15.19 19.86
C GLY A 135 4.37 -14.55 19.29
N PHE A 136 4.52 -13.62 18.36
CA PHE A 136 3.38 -12.97 17.68
C PHE A 136 2.50 -13.96 16.91
N VAL A 137 3.11 -14.89 16.16
CA VAL A 137 2.37 -15.92 15.40
C VAL A 137 1.58 -16.83 16.33
N GLN A 138 2.19 -17.29 17.43
CA GLN A 138 1.52 -18.13 18.42
C GLN A 138 0.34 -17.41 19.06
N GLU A 139 0.53 -16.15 19.44
CA GLU A 139 -0.52 -15.31 20.02
C GLU A 139 -1.69 -15.11 19.04
N LEU A 140 -1.39 -14.68 17.80
CA LEU A 140 -2.43 -14.47 16.79
C LEU A 140 -3.17 -15.78 16.45
N GLN A 141 -2.45 -16.90 16.36
CA GLN A 141 -3.05 -18.21 16.14
C GLN A 141 -3.99 -18.61 17.30
N GLN A 142 -3.57 -18.38 18.55
CA GLN A 142 -4.37 -18.66 19.74
C GLN A 142 -5.62 -17.77 19.77
N ASN A 143 -5.47 -16.47 19.52
CA ASN A 143 -6.58 -15.52 19.48
C ASN A 143 -7.60 -15.90 18.39
N ILE A 144 -7.15 -16.26 17.18
CA ILE A 144 -8.03 -16.73 16.10
C ILE A 144 -8.78 -18.00 16.53
N GLY A 145 -8.07 -18.96 17.14
CA GLY A 145 -8.66 -20.21 17.63
C GLY A 145 -9.66 -20.01 18.77
N ASN A 146 -9.42 -19.04 19.66
CA ASN A 146 -10.25 -18.75 20.82
C ASN A 146 -11.49 -17.92 20.46
N GLU A 147 -11.31 -16.83 19.71
CA GLU A 147 -12.36 -15.86 19.44
C GLU A 147 -13.19 -16.24 18.20
N LEU A 148 -12.55 -16.71 17.12
CA LEU A 148 -13.23 -17.00 15.86
C LEU A 148 -13.58 -18.49 15.69
N LYS A 149 -12.98 -19.38 16.50
CA LYS A 149 -13.11 -20.84 16.39
C LYS A 149 -12.80 -21.34 14.97
N LEU A 150 -11.72 -20.82 14.39
CA LEU A 150 -11.26 -21.14 13.03
C LEU A 150 -9.77 -21.48 13.04
N ASP A 151 -9.34 -22.25 12.04
CA ASP A 151 -7.92 -22.48 11.79
C ASP A 151 -7.33 -21.36 10.92
N SER A 152 -6.01 -21.21 10.98
CA SER A 152 -5.23 -20.28 10.17
C SER A 152 -4.00 -20.96 9.56
N VAL A 153 -3.51 -20.38 8.47
CA VAL A 153 -2.23 -20.76 7.83
C VAL A 153 -1.32 -19.55 7.85
N PHE A 154 -0.08 -19.75 8.28
CA PHE A 154 0.93 -18.70 8.36
C PHE A 154 2.04 -18.95 7.37
N GLY A 155 2.54 -17.88 6.76
CA GLY A 155 3.79 -17.84 6.02
C GLY A 155 4.73 -16.85 6.67
N MET A 156 5.79 -17.35 7.30
CA MET A 156 6.85 -16.51 7.85
C MET A 156 7.88 -16.26 6.76
N GLY A 157 8.05 -15.00 6.37
CA GLY A 157 9.06 -14.59 5.40
C GLY A 157 10.46 -14.67 5.98
N ARG A 158 11.46 -14.52 5.12
CA ARG A 158 12.85 -14.34 5.56
C ARG A 158 13.04 -12.97 6.21
N GLU A 159 13.99 -12.89 7.12
CA GLU A 159 14.48 -11.61 7.61
C GLU A 159 15.25 -10.89 6.48
N VAL A 160 14.99 -9.60 6.34
CA VAL A 160 15.66 -8.72 5.37
C VAL A 160 16.16 -7.47 6.07
N LYS A 161 17.27 -6.91 5.57
CA LYS A 161 17.88 -5.71 6.12
C LYS A 161 17.60 -4.50 5.26
N GLY A 162 17.23 -3.40 5.91
CA GLY A 162 17.03 -2.12 5.27
C GLY A 162 15.75 -2.00 4.45
N LEU A 163 15.26 -0.76 4.34
CA LEU A 163 14.01 -0.46 3.66
C LEU A 163 14.00 -0.85 2.16
N HIS A 164 15.16 -0.84 1.51
CA HIS A 164 15.30 -1.22 0.10
C HIS A 164 14.88 -2.67 -0.18
N ASN A 165 14.91 -3.55 0.83
CA ASN A 165 14.49 -4.95 0.74
C ASN A 165 13.06 -5.21 1.21
N ILE A 166 12.26 -4.18 1.52
CA ILE A 166 10.90 -4.36 2.06
C ILE A 166 10.02 -5.26 1.18
N LYS A 167 10.12 -5.12 -0.16
CA LYS A 167 9.38 -5.95 -1.13
C LYS A 167 9.87 -7.40 -1.15
N ASN A 168 11.17 -7.63 -0.94
CA ASN A 168 11.73 -8.99 -0.83
C ASN A 168 11.18 -9.68 0.42
N GLY A 169 11.12 -8.97 1.55
CA GLY A 169 10.52 -9.47 2.80
C GLY A 169 9.05 -9.85 2.58
N TYR A 170 8.27 -8.94 1.99
CA TYR A 170 6.85 -9.18 1.68
C TYR A 170 6.65 -10.40 0.77
N ALA A 171 7.33 -10.44 -0.39
CA ALA A 171 7.22 -11.55 -1.33
C ALA A 171 7.60 -12.89 -0.68
N SER A 172 8.65 -12.92 0.15
CA SER A 172 9.06 -14.16 0.83
C SER A 172 8.01 -14.71 1.79
N SER A 173 7.25 -13.84 2.49
CA SER A 173 6.19 -14.28 3.40
C SER A 173 5.04 -14.95 2.67
N LEU A 174 4.71 -14.47 1.46
CA LEU A 174 3.67 -15.05 0.61
C LEU A 174 4.11 -16.39 0.02
N VAL A 175 5.37 -16.49 -0.41
CA VAL A 175 5.92 -17.77 -0.87
C VAL A 175 5.93 -18.80 0.26
N SER A 176 6.33 -18.39 1.46
CA SER A 176 6.29 -19.22 2.67
C SER A 176 4.87 -19.68 2.99
N TRP A 177 3.88 -18.79 2.88
CA TRP A 177 2.46 -19.12 3.07
C TRP A 177 1.96 -20.14 2.03
N GLY A 178 2.40 -20.02 0.78
CA GLY A 178 1.94 -20.88 -0.31
C GLY A 178 2.63 -22.25 -0.37
N HIS A 179 3.91 -22.35 -0.02
CA HIS A 179 4.70 -23.58 -0.14
C HIS A 179 5.19 -24.18 1.18
N ASN A 180 4.91 -23.54 2.32
CA ASN A 180 5.51 -23.89 3.62
C ASN A 180 7.04 -23.97 3.56
N ALA A 181 7.66 -23.15 2.72
CA ALA A 181 9.10 -23.16 2.48
C ALA A 181 9.62 -21.73 2.37
N VAL A 182 10.80 -21.50 2.94
CA VAL A 182 11.57 -20.27 2.77
C VAL A 182 12.88 -20.67 2.11
N SER A 183 13.30 -19.93 1.08
CA SER A 183 14.62 -20.15 0.48
C SER A 183 15.68 -19.35 1.23
N ASP A 184 16.78 -19.99 1.59
CA ASP A 184 17.96 -19.33 2.17
C ASP A 184 18.66 -18.41 1.15
N GLN A 185 18.44 -18.64 -0.14
CA GLN A 185 19.05 -17.84 -1.21
C GLN A 185 18.31 -16.51 -1.41
N THR A 186 19.08 -15.43 -1.53
CA THR A 186 18.59 -14.10 -1.93
C THR A 186 18.36 -14.07 -3.43
N TYR A 187 17.11 -13.84 -3.83
CA TYR A 187 16.74 -13.62 -5.22
C TYR A 187 16.17 -12.23 -5.37
N ASP A 188 17.06 -11.28 -5.63
CA ASP A 188 16.66 -9.88 -5.78
C ASP A 188 16.03 -9.64 -7.14
N PHE A 189 15.06 -8.74 -7.17
CA PHE A 189 14.56 -8.15 -8.41
C PHE A 189 15.29 -6.81 -8.65
N PRO A 190 16.31 -6.78 -9.53
CA PRO A 190 17.17 -5.61 -9.67
C PRO A 190 16.39 -4.37 -10.08
N VAL A 191 16.77 -3.21 -9.52
CA VAL A 191 16.12 -1.92 -9.81
C VAL A 191 16.13 -1.60 -11.31
N GLU A 192 17.24 -1.88 -11.99
CA GLU A 192 17.39 -1.75 -13.45
C GLU A 192 16.36 -2.60 -14.21
N SER A 193 16.23 -3.87 -13.86
CA SER A 193 15.28 -4.80 -14.51
C SER A 193 13.84 -4.35 -14.28
N ARG A 194 13.50 -3.93 -13.05
CA ARG A 194 12.21 -3.33 -12.72
C ARG A 194 11.89 -2.12 -13.59
N ARG A 195 12.83 -1.18 -13.70
CA ARG A 195 12.66 0.04 -14.49
C ARG A 195 12.47 -0.26 -15.98
N LYS A 196 13.25 -1.21 -16.53
CA LYS A 196 13.11 -1.65 -17.93
C LYS A 196 11.75 -2.29 -18.18
N MET A 197 11.32 -3.24 -17.33
CA MET A 197 10.01 -3.86 -17.44
C MET A 197 8.86 -2.85 -17.33
N ALA A 198 8.94 -1.93 -16.37
CA ALA A 198 7.94 -0.87 -16.20
C ALA A 198 7.80 -0.03 -17.47
N LYS A 199 8.92 0.37 -18.07
CA LYS A 199 8.94 1.12 -19.32
C LYS A 199 8.37 0.33 -20.50
N SER A 200 8.68 -0.97 -20.60
CA SER A 200 8.11 -1.85 -21.63
C SER A 200 6.59 -1.95 -21.50
N ILE A 201 6.07 -2.14 -20.28
CA ILE A 201 4.63 -2.20 -20.00
C ILE A 201 3.96 -0.86 -20.35
N GLU A 202 4.50 0.25 -19.87
CA GLU A 202 3.91 1.56 -20.13
C GLU A 202 3.92 1.95 -21.63
N ASN A 203 4.88 1.44 -22.40
CA ASN A 203 4.99 1.68 -23.84
C ASN A 203 4.34 0.59 -24.70
N SER A 204 3.67 -0.40 -24.09
CA SER A 204 3.04 -1.54 -24.79
C SER A 204 4.02 -2.39 -25.62
N ASP A 205 5.27 -2.51 -25.16
CA ASP A 205 6.30 -3.32 -25.82
C ASP A 205 6.39 -4.72 -25.18
N MET A 206 5.55 -5.63 -25.66
CA MET A 206 5.52 -7.02 -25.19
C MET A 206 6.80 -7.79 -25.50
N ASN A 207 7.51 -7.47 -26.59
CA ASN A 207 8.72 -8.21 -26.97
C ASN A 207 9.84 -7.89 -26.00
N SER A 208 10.10 -6.60 -25.77
CA SER A 208 11.09 -6.18 -24.78
C SER A 208 10.73 -6.69 -23.38
N LEU A 209 9.45 -6.71 -23.01
CA LEU A 209 9.02 -7.27 -21.73
C LEU A 209 9.37 -8.75 -21.61
N ARG A 210 9.09 -9.55 -22.65
CA ARG A 210 9.42 -10.99 -22.67
C ARG A 210 10.92 -11.21 -22.49
N ASP A 211 11.75 -10.49 -23.24
CA ASP A 211 13.20 -10.60 -23.14
C ASP A 211 13.70 -10.26 -21.72
N GLN A 212 13.14 -9.23 -21.09
CA GLN A 212 13.48 -8.88 -19.70
C GLN A 212 13.02 -9.96 -18.71
N MET A 213 11.85 -10.57 -18.92
CA MET A 213 11.35 -11.63 -18.05
C MET A 213 12.23 -12.87 -18.17
N GLU A 214 12.53 -13.30 -19.39
CA GLU A 214 13.43 -14.45 -19.63
C GLU A 214 14.81 -14.25 -19.02
N ALA A 215 15.37 -13.04 -19.12
CA ALA A 215 16.66 -12.69 -18.52
C ALA A 215 16.64 -12.62 -16.98
N LEU A 216 15.48 -12.33 -16.37
CA LEU A 216 15.34 -12.27 -14.91
C LEU A 216 15.37 -13.66 -14.27
N TYR A 217 14.75 -14.65 -14.92
CA TYR A 217 14.65 -15.98 -14.36
C TYR A 217 15.94 -16.77 -14.58
N PRO A 218 16.53 -17.36 -13.51
CA PRO A 218 17.73 -18.17 -13.64
C PRO A 218 17.56 -19.27 -14.69
N THR A 219 18.60 -19.49 -15.50
CA THR A 219 18.62 -20.52 -16.56
C THR A 219 19.12 -21.86 -16.07
N ASP A 220 19.57 -21.94 -14.81
CA ASP A 220 20.08 -23.17 -14.22
C ASP A 220 18.93 -24.15 -13.96
N LYS A 221 19.11 -25.41 -14.40
CA LYS A 221 18.13 -26.50 -14.24
C LYS A 221 17.94 -26.88 -12.77
N ASP A 222 18.92 -26.59 -11.92
CA ASP A 222 18.87 -26.90 -10.50
C ASP A 222 18.23 -25.77 -9.66
N THR A 223 17.74 -24.71 -10.30
CA THR A 223 17.07 -23.59 -9.62
C THR A 223 15.79 -24.07 -8.93
N PRO A 224 15.65 -23.92 -7.61
CA PRO A 224 14.46 -24.35 -6.90
C PRO A 224 13.20 -23.61 -7.36
N ASN A 225 12.05 -24.31 -7.41
CA ASN A 225 10.80 -23.71 -7.91
C ASN A 225 10.38 -22.43 -7.17
N ILE A 226 10.69 -22.39 -5.87
CA ILE A 226 10.44 -21.26 -4.96
C ILE A 226 10.96 -19.91 -5.50
N VAL A 227 12.05 -19.95 -6.26
CA VAL A 227 12.69 -18.79 -6.89
C VAL A 227 11.81 -18.20 -7.96
N PHE A 228 11.24 -19.06 -8.82
CA PHE A 228 10.33 -18.62 -9.87
C PHE A 228 9.08 -17.97 -9.26
N PHE A 229 8.53 -18.51 -8.18
CA PHE A 229 7.40 -17.87 -7.49
C PHE A 229 7.76 -16.53 -6.86
N HIS A 230 8.94 -16.42 -6.23
CA HIS A 230 9.43 -15.17 -5.67
C HIS A 230 9.55 -14.06 -6.72
N LEU A 231 10.21 -14.35 -7.85
CA LEU A 231 10.35 -13.39 -8.96
C LEU A 231 9.01 -13.08 -9.63
N SER A 232 8.10 -14.06 -9.72
CA SER A 232 6.75 -13.86 -10.27
C SER A 232 5.89 -12.95 -9.39
N LEU A 233 6.01 -13.04 -8.06
CA LEU A 233 5.35 -12.12 -7.13
C LEU A 233 5.83 -10.68 -7.31
N HIS A 234 7.12 -10.51 -7.52
CA HIS A 234 7.73 -9.22 -7.83
C HIS A 234 7.22 -8.62 -9.14
N ILE A 235 7.08 -9.43 -10.19
CA ILE A 235 6.45 -9.00 -11.45
C ILE A 235 4.98 -8.65 -11.22
N LEU A 236 4.23 -9.41 -10.41
CA LEU A 236 2.84 -9.10 -10.06
C LEU A 236 2.70 -7.78 -9.29
N LEU A 237 3.59 -7.50 -8.34
CA LEU A 237 3.62 -6.22 -7.64
C LEU A 237 3.86 -5.07 -8.62
N LEU A 238 4.79 -5.23 -9.56
CA LEU A 238 5.05 -4.24 -10.60
C LEU A 238 3.82 -4.03 -11.51
N LEU A 239 3.19 -5.11 -11.96
CA LEU A 239 1.97 -5.07 -12.77
C LEU A 239 0.82 -4.39 -12.01
N SER A 240 0.67 -4.71 -10.73
CA SER A 240 -0.32 -4.11 -9.85
C SER A 240 -0.07 -2.60 -9.67
N SER A 241 1.18 -2.19 -9.43
CA SER A 241 1.60 -0.79 -9.32
C SER A 241 1.22 0.01 -10.57
N ILE A 242 1.56 -0.51 -11.76
CA ILE A 242 1.25 0.16 -13.03
C ILE A 242 -0.26 0.17 -13.29
N ALA A 243 -0.95 -0.96 -13.08
CA ALA A 243 -2.40 -1.00 -13.22
C ALA A 243 -3.06 0.05 -12.32
N ARG A 244 -2.63 0.17 -11.06
CA ARG A 244 -3.20 1.12 -10.08
C ARG A 244 -3.04 2.57 -10.52
N LYS A 245 -1.86 2.90 -11.06
CA LYS A 245 -1.52 4.21 -11.63
C LYS A 245 -2.44 4.61 -12.79
N PHE A 246 -2.94 3.65 -13.57
CA PHE A 246 -3.75 3.93 -14.76
C PHE A 246 -5.23 3.45 -14.65
N GLU A 247 -5.64 2.79 -13.57
CA GLU A 247 -7.03 2.31 -13.41
C GLU A 247 -7.93 3.39 -12.80
N CYS A 248 -8.94 3.80 -13.58
CA CYS A 248 -9.90 4.84 -13.21
C CYS A 248 -11.27 4.22 -12.88
N GLY A 249 -11.79 4.46 -11.68
CA GLY A 249 -13.18 4.16 -11.29
C GLY A 249 -13.53 2.71 -10.94
N SER A 250 -13.07 1.70 -11.70
CA SER A 250 -13.20 0.28 -11.31
C SER A 250 -11.92 -0.22 -10.64
N THR A 251 -12.02 -1.18 -9.72
CA THR A 251 -10.86 -1.92 -9.17
C THR A 251 -10.82 -3.36 -9.69
N SER A 252 -11.38 -3.61 -10.87
CA SER A 252 -11.58 -4.95 -11.41
C SER A 252 -10.26 -5.58 -11.84
N LEU A 253 -9.37 -4.81 -12.46
CA LEU A 253 -8.06 -5.30 -12.84
C LEU A 253 -7.18 -5.53 -11.61
N GLN A 254 -7.22 -4.61 -10.63
CA GLN A 254 -6.57 -4.80 -9.34
C GLN A 254 -7.02 -6.08 -8.63
N LYS A 255 -8.34 -6.32 -8.55
CA LYS A 255 -8.90 -7.55 -7.99
C LYS A 255 -8.45 -8.79 -8.77
N TYR A 256 -8.37 -8.71 -10.09
CA TYR A 256 -7.92 -9.82 -10.93
C TYR A 256 -6.43 -10.15 -10.72
N ILE A 257 -5.56 -9.15 -10.73
CA ILE A 257 -4.12 -9.30 -10.45
C ILE A 257 -3.92 -9.89 -9.05
N TRP A 258 -4.65 -9.38 -8.05
CA TRP A 258 -4.63 -9.92 -6.70
C TRP A 258 -5.05 -11.38 -6.64
N ASN A 259 -6.14 -11.76 -7.31
CA ASN A 259 -6.57 -13.16 -7.33
C ASN A 259 -5.52 -14.07 -7.96
N CYS A 260 -4.74 -13.57 -8.93
CA CYS A 260 -3.63 -14.31 -9.50
C CYS A 260 -2.53 -14.60 -8.49
N GLN A 261 -2.27 -13.69 -7.53
CA GLN A 261 -1.33 -13.92 -6.43
C GLN A 261 -1.71 -15.15 -5.60
N MET A 262 -3.01 -15.37 -5.38
CA MET A 262 -3.52 -16.53 -4.64
C MET A 262 -3.38 -17.84 -5.42
N THR A 263 -3.48 -17.78 -6.75
CA THR A 263 -3.39 -18.95 -7.64
C THR A 263 -1.99 -19.18 -8.21
N LEU A 264 -1.01 -18.32 -7.89
CA LEU A 264 0.38 -18.50 -8.33
C LEU A 264 0.89 -19.89 -7.96
N MET A 265 0.54 -20.34 -6.77
CA MET A 265 0.99 -21.60 -6.20
C MET A 265 0.41 -22.83 -6.92
N ASP A 266 -0.65 -22.65 -7.73
CA ASP A 266 -1.28 -23.71 -8.49
C ASP A 266 -0.50 -24.05 -9.78
N TYR A 267 0.45 -23.19 -10.18
CA TYR A 267 1.27 -23.42 -11.36
C TYR A 267 2.43 -24.37 -11.05
N SER A 268 2.57 -25.42 -11.85
CA SER A 268 3.60 -26.46 -11.68
C SER A 268 4.82 -26.26 -12.58
N THR A 269 4.78 -25.34 -13.55
CA THR A 269 5.86 -25.12 -14.52
C THR A 269 6.22 -23.65 -14.68
N ARG A 270 7.51 -23.41 -14.97
CA ARG A 270 8.05 -22.08 -15.30
C ARG A 270 7.33 -21.47 -16.50
N GLU A 271 7.10 -22.25 -17.56
CA GLU A 271 6.42 -21.77 -18.76
C GLU A 271 4.98 -21.32 -18.46
N GLY A 272 4.29 -22.03 -17.57
CA GLY A 272 2.94 -21.67 -17.14
C GLY A 272 2.90 -20.33 -16.40
N LEU A 273 3.84 -20.10 -15.48
CA LEU A 273 3.98 -18.83 -14.77
C LEU A 273 4.32 -17.67 -15.71
N LEU A 274 5.30 -17.86 -16.60
CA LEU A 274 5.70 -16.85 -17.58
C LEU A 274 4.53 -16.45 -18.47
N LYS A 275 3.81 -17.44 -19.01
CA LYS A 275 2.61 -17.20 -19.82
C LYS A 275 1.57 -16.42 -19.03
N LYS A 276 1.35 -16.75 -17.76
CA LYS A 276 0.39 -16.02 -16.92
C LYS A 276 0.82 -14.57 -16.70
N MET A 277 2.10 -14.32 -16.47
CA MET A 277 2.64 -12.97 -16.34
C MET A 277 2.49 -12.16 -17.63
N GLU A 278 2.71 -12.79 -18.80
CA GLU A 278 2.46 -12.15 -20.09
C GLU A 278 0.99 -11.81 -20.31
N GLU A 279 0.07 -12.72 -19.99
CA GLU A 279 -1.38 -12.46 -20.07
C GLU A 279 -1.79 -11.27 -19.20
N LEU A 280 -1.27 -11.19 -17.97
CA LEU A 280 -1.52 -10.07 -17.07
C LEU A 280 -0.90 -8.77 -17.59
N ALA A 281 0.33 -8.83 -18.10
CA ALA A 281 0.97 -7.68 -18.71
C ALA A 281 0.17 -7.11 -19.88
N GLN A 282 -0.39 -7.96 -20.74
CA GLN A 282 -1.25 -7.52 -21.84
C GLN A 282 -2.49 -6.77 -21.33
N LEU A 283 -3.14 -7.25 -20.26
CA LEU A 283 -4.28 -6.55 -19.65
C LEU A 283 -3.87 -5.20 -19.08
N VAL A 284 -2.71 -5.11 -18.42
CA VAL A 284 -2.17 -3.85 -17.89
C VAL A 284 -1.83 -2.88 -19.02
N MET A 285 -1.15 -3.34 -20.08
CA MET A 285 -0.82 -2.53 -21.25
C MET A 285 -2.07 -1.96 -21.92
N GLU A 286 -3.13 -2.77 -22.07
CA GLU A 286 -4.40 -2.30 -22.62
C GLU A 286 -5.06 -1.24 -21.71
N GLN A 287 -4.98 -1.40 -20.39
CA GLN A 287 -5.45 -0.39 -19.44
C GLN A 287 -4.66 0.91 -19.55
N VAL A 288 -3.32 0.84 -19.64
CA VAL A 288 -2.46 2.01 -19.85
C VAL A 288 -2.86 2.73 -21.15
N ARG A 289 -3.04 1.97 -22.25
CA ARG A 289 -3.42 2.52 -23.54
C ARG A 289 -4.75 3.25 -23.48
N ARG A 290 -5.78 2.65 -22.86
CA ARG A 290 -7.11 3.27 -22.69
C ARG A 290 -7.04 4.58 -21.93
N THR A 291 -6.32 4.59 -20.81
CA THR A 291 -6.19 5.78 -19.97
C THR A 291 -5.42 6.89 -20.68
N ARG A 292 -4.39 6.56 -21.47
CA ARG A 292 -3.62 7.56 -22.22
C ARG A 292 -4.37 8.15 -23.42
N THR A 293 -5.27 7.40 -24.05
CA THR A 293 -6.04 7.89 -25.22
C THR A 293 -7.27 8.72 -24.83
N SER A 294 -7.70 8.67 -23.57
CA SER A 294 -8.82 9.45 -23.05
C SER A 294 -8.33 10.53 -22.10
N ASP A 295 -8.38 11.80 -22.52
CA ASP A 295 -7.98 12.93 -21.67
C ASP A 295 -8.72 12.94 -20.31
N ASN A 296 -10.00 12.54 -20.30
CA ASN A 296 -10.78 12.44 -19.07
C ASN A 296 -10.27 11.33 -18.14
N GLN A 297 -9.97 10.14 -18.66
CA GLN A 297 -9.41 9.06 -17.84
C GLN A 297 -8.00 9.40 -17.37
N HIS A 298 -7.20 10.03 -18.23
CA HIS A 298 -5.86 10.48 -17.87
C HIS A 298 -5.87 11.43 -16.67
N ILE A 299 -6.71 12.47 -16.70
CA ILE A 299 -6.81 13.42 -15.59
C ILE A 299 -7.43 12.79 -14.36
N GLU A 300 -8.37 11.87 -14.52
CA GLU A 300 -8.93 11.11 -13.40
C GLU A 300 -7.87 10.24 -12.70
N ALA A 301 -6.96 9.63 -13.46
CA ALA A 301 -5.82 8.89 -12.91
C ALA A 301 -4.87 9.80 -12.13
N VAL A 302 -4.58 11.00 -12.66
CA VAL A 302 -3.78 12.02 -11.94
C VAL A 302 -4.49 12.44 -10.67
N ARG A 303 -5.79 12.74 -10.73
CA ARG A 303 -6.61 13.15 -9.58
C ARG A 303 -6.56 12.09 -8.47
N LYS A 304 -6.80 10.83 -8.81
CA LYS A 304 -6.72 9.70 -7.87
C LYS A 304 -5.33 9.54 -7.26
N HIS A 305 -4.28 9.67 -8.08
CA HIS A 305 -2.92 9.62 -7.56
C HIS A 305 -2.66 10.76 -6.57
N VAL A 306 -3.13 11.98 -6.86
CA VAL A 306 -3.03 13.11 -5.93
C VAL A 306 -3.82 12.84 -4.64
N GLU A 307 -5.02 12.27 -4.73
CA GLU A 307 -5.82 11.90 -3.56
C GLU A 307 -5.13 10.87 -2.67
N GLU A 308 -4.46 9.87 -3.25
CA GLU A 308 -3.76 8.85 -2.49
C GLU A 308 -2.41 9.33 -1.91
N ASN A 309 -1.84 10.43 -2.45
CA ASN A 309 -0.48 10.89 -2.16
C ASN A 309 -0.39 12.32 -1.62
N PHE A 310 -1.52 12.98 -1.30
CA PHE A 310 -1.56 14.41 -0.97
C PHE A 310 -0.66 14.82 0.21
N SER A 311 -0.40 13.87 1.12
CA SER A 311 0.43 14.06 2.29
C SER A 311 1.94 13.94 2.01
N SER A 312 2.32 13.50 0.82
CA SER A 312 3.71 13.47 0.34
C SER A 312 4.02 14.75 -0.44
N GLU A 313 5.29 14.98 -0.78
CA GLU A 313 5.64 16.07 -1.68
C GLU A 313 5.11 15.80 -3.09
N LEU A 314 4.19 16.66 -3.53
CA LEU A 314 3.60 16.60 -4.87
C LEU A 314 3.85 17.92 -5.60
N SER A 315 4.68 17.87 -6.64
CA SER A 315 4.87 18.98 -7.57
C SER A 315 4.18 18.69 -8.90
N LEU A 316 3.78 19.75 -9.61
CA LEU A 316 3.20 19.60 -10.94
C LEU A 316 4.21 18.99 -11.93
N SER A 317 5.49 19.30 -11.78
CA SER A 317 6.59 18.69 -12.54
C SER A 317 6.73 17.19 -12.26
N TYR A 318 6.63 16.79 -11.00
CA TYR A 318 6.65 15.38 -10.62
C TYR A 318 5.48 14.61 -11.25
N LEU A 319 4.26 15.15 -11.16
CA LEU A 319 3.08 14.51 -11.76
C LEU A 319 3.18 14.46 -13.30
N ALA A 320 3.68 15.52 -13.92
CA ALA A 320 3.91 15.58 -15.36
C ALA A 320 4.89 14.48 -15.83
N GLU A 321 6.01 14.31 -15.13
CA GLU A 321 6.97 13.24 -15.40
C GLU A 321 6.35 11.86 -15.16
N LEU A 322 5.70 11.67 -14.01
CA LEU A 322 5.07 10.40 -13.64
C LEU A 322 4.04 9.95 -14.68
N PHE A 323 3.24 10.87 -15.20
CA PHE A 323 2.17 10.57 -16.15
C PHE A 323 2.57 10.76 -17.63
N HIS A 324 3.83 11.08 -17.90
CA HIS A 324 4.38 11.30 -19.25
C HIS A 324 3.66 12.40 -20.05
N VAL A 325 3.31 13.50 -19.38
CA VAL A 325 2.65 14.67 -19.98
C VAL A 325 3.47 15.92 -19.69
N ASN A 326 3.47 16.89 -20.61
CA ASN A 326 4.16 18.15 -20.33
C ASN A 326 3.42 18.98 -19.27
N VAL A 327 4.19 19.74 -18.49
CA VAL A 327 3.69 20.55 -17.36
C VAL A 327 2.55 21.50 -17.77
N PRO A 328 2.64 22.29 -18.87
CA PRO A 328 1.56 23.18 -19.28
C PRO A 328 0.25 22.44 -19.58
N ARG A 329 0.31 21.36 -20.37
CA ARG A 329 -0.86 20.55 -20.72
C ARG A 329 -1.52 19.95 -19.49
N LEU A 330 -0.73 19.40 -18.57
CA LEU A 330 -1.27 18.84 -17.33
C LEU A 330 -1.98 19.91 -16.49
N SER A 331 -1.39 21.10 -16.35
CA SER A 331 -1.98 22.22 -15.61
C SER A 331 -3.35 22.60 -16.17
N ASP A 332 -3.42 22.79 -17.49
CA ASP A 332 -4.63 23.23 -18.18
C ASP A 332 -5.71 22.16 -18.13
N GLN A 333 -5.38 20.91 -18.48
CA GLN A 333 -6.34 19.80 -18.48
C GLN A 333 -6.86 19.50 -17.09
N PHE A 334 -6.00 19.51 -16.06
CA PHE A 334 -6.43 19.28 -14.68
C PHE A 334 -7.39 20.38 -14.22
N LYS A 335 -7.05 21.66 -14.46
CA LYS A 335 -7.91 22.78 -14.08
C LYS A 335 -9.26 22.77 -14.81
N GLN A 336 -9.29 22.40 -16.09
CA GLN A 336 -10.53 22.27 -16.86
C GLN A 336 -11.43 21.14 -16.32
N HIS A 337 -10.84 20.00 -15.97
CA HIS A 337 -11.59 18.82 -15.53
C HIS A 337 -12.03 18.89 -14.06
N VAL A 338 -11.12 19.31 -13.17
CA VAL A 338 -11.31 19.36 -11.71
C VAL A 338 -11.85 20.72 -11.25
N GLY A 339 -11.71 21.77 -12.06
CA GLY A 339 -12.19 23.13 -11.79
C GLY A 339 -11.21 24.01 -11.00
N ILE A 340 -10.17 23.43 -10.42
CA ILE A 340 -9.12 24.14 -9.68
C ILE A 340 -7.72 23.61 -10.05
N SER A 341 -6.68 24.39 -9.76
CA SER A 341 -5.30 23.94 -9.99
C SER A 341 -4.95 22.75 -9.11
N VAL A 342 -3.97 21.95 -9.54
CA VAL A 342 -3.42 20.83 -8.75
C VAL A 342 -2.99 21.28 -7.35
N SER A 343 -2.28 22.41 -7.25
CA SER A 343 -1.82 22.95 -5.96
C SER A 343 -3.00 23.27 -5.03
N ASN A 344 -4.05 23.93 -5.52
CA ASN A 344 -5.24 24.21 -4.72
C ASN A 344 -5.99 22.93 -4.33
N TYR A 345 -6.00 21.92 -5.21
CA TYR A 345 -6.60 20.61 -4.93
C TYR A 345 -5.86 19.89 -3.79
N VAL A 346 -4.53 19.83 -3.85
CA VAL A 346 -3.69 19.30 -2.77
C VAL A 346 -3.94 20.06 -1.47
N THR A 347 -3.95 21.40 -1.50
CA THR A 347 -4.24 22.21 -0.29
C THR A 347 -5.58 21.83 0.30
N ARG A 348 -6.65 21.68 -0.50
CA ARG A 348 -7.97 21.26 0.01
C ARG A 348 -7.93 19.89 0.66
N LEU A 349 -7.29 18.90 0.04
CA LEU A 349 -7.14 17.57 0.63
C LEU A 349 -6.39 17.62 1.97
N ARG A 350 -5.31 18.40 2.05
CA ARG A 350 -4.53 18.60 3.27
C ARG A 350 -5.35 19.25 4.39
N ILE A 351 -6.16 20.26 4.05
CA ILE A 351 -7.05 20.91 5.02
C ILE A 351 -8.12 19.93 5.51
N THR A 352 -8.77 19.19 4.62
CA THR A 352 -9.77 18.18 5.00
C THR A 352 -9.17 17.10 5.90
N GLY A 353 -7.99 16.57 5.55
CA GLY A 353 -7.28 15.61 6.40
C GLY A 353 -6.87 16.21 7.75
N ALA A 354 -6.46 17.49 7.78
CA ALA A 354 -6.12 18.17 9.02
C ALA A 354 -7.33 18.33 9.93
N GLU A 355 -8.49 18.72 9.38
CA GLU A 355 -9.74 18.85 10.14
C GLU A 355 -10.17 17.53 10.78
N GLN A 356 -10.02 16.41 10.06
CA GLN A 356 -10.29 15.07 10.62
C GLN A 356 -9.33 14.73 11.78
N LEU A 357 -8.03 14.99 11.62
CA LEU A 357 -7.05 14.76 12.68
C LEU A 357 -7.20 15.73 13.86
N LEU A 358 -7.69 16.96 13.62
CA LEU A 358 -7.90 17.96 14.68
C LEU A 358 -9.06 17.59 15.61
N GLN A 359 -10.01 16.77 15.14
CA GLN A 359 -11.07 16.19 15.95
C GLN A 359 -10.53 15.16 16.97
N GLN A 360 -9.30 14.66 16.77
CA GLN A 360 -8.62 13.77 17.71
C GLN A 360 -7.70 14.59 18.62
N HIS A 361 -8.08 14.73 19.89
CA HIS A 361 -7.43 15.66 20.83
C HIS A 361 -6.03 15.23 21.27
N GLU A 362 -5.70 13.96 21.09
CA GLU A 362 -4.44 13.36 21.52
C GLU A 362 -3.25 13.72 20.61
N ILE A 363 -3.52 14.09 19.34
CA ILE A 363 -2.45 14.47 18.40
C ILE A 363 -2.09 15.95 18.58
N LYS A 364 -0.81 16.29 18.65
CA LYS A 364 -0.37 17.70 18.67
C LYS A 364 -0.55 18.34 17.29
N VAL A 365 -0.92 19.62 17.25
CA VAL A 365 -1.12 20.38 16.00
C VAL A 365 0.13 20.35 15.11
N ASN A 366 1.31 20.41 15.71
CA ASN A 366 2.58 20.33 14.97
C ASN A 366 2.79 18.97 14.30
N ASP A 367 2.30 17.89 14.91
CA ASP A 367 2.37 16.56 14.32
C ASP A 367 1.34 16.43 13.20
N ILE A 368 0.13 17.00 13.37
CA ILE A 368 -0.89 17.06 12.30
C ILE A 368 -0.32 17.74 11.05
N ALA A 369 0.41 18.85 11.19
CA ALA A 369 1.05 19.53 10.06
C ALA A 369 1.90 18.56 9.22
N ARG A 370 2.76 17.78 9.89
CA ARG A 370 3.63 16.78 9.25
C ARG A 370 2.83 15.63 8.65
N LEU A 371 1.83 15.13 9.37
CA LEU A 371 0.97 14.03 8.92
C LEU A 371 0.24 14.38 7.62
N VAL A 372 -0.23 15.62 7.46
CA VAL A 372 -0.89 16.08 6.23
C VAL A 372 0.08 16.63 5.17
N GLY A 373 1.39 16.55 5.38
CA GLY A 373 2.40 16.83 4.34
C GLY A 373 2.97 18.24 4.33
N TYR A 374 2.91 18.97 5.45
CA TYR A 374 3.68 20.19 5.66
C TYR A 374 4.93 19.88 6.49
N SER A 375 6.09 20.22 5.94
CA SER A 375 7.39 20.08 6.60
C SER A 375 7.54 21.07 7.77
N ASP A 376 6.96 22.27 7.65
CA ASP A 376 6.97 23.32 8.66
C ASP A 376 5.57 23.54 9.29
N PRO A 377 5.39 23.31 10.60
CA PRO A 377 4.15 23.59 11.33
C PRO A 377 3.69 25.05 11.30
N GLU A 378 4.62 26.02 11.24
CA GLU A 378 4.26 27.44 11.19
C GLU A 378 3.58 27.78 9.85
N SER A 379 4.19 27.30 8.76
CA SER A 379 3.61 27.36 7.41
C SER A 379 2.23 26.71 7.36
N PHE A 380 2.07 25.51 7.93
CA PHE A 380 0.75 24.86 8.03
C PHE A 380 -0.28 25.75 8.73
N THR A 381 0.06 26.32 9.88
CA THR A 381 -0.85 27.16 10.67
C THR A 381 -1.28 28.41 9.90
N ALA A 382 -0.34 29.07 9.21
CA ALA A 382 -0.64 30.21 8.35
C ALA A 382 -1.55 29.85 7.17
N TYR A 383 -1.25 28.73 6.48
CA TYR A 383 -2.08 28.25 5.36
C TYR A 383 -3.47 27.82 5.82
N TYR A 384 -3.58 27.09 6.94
CA TYR A 384 -4.85 26.66 7.51
C TYR A 384 -5.73 27.86 7.86
N THR A 385 -5.20 28.81 8.65
CA THR A 385 -5.93 30.01 9.07
C THR A 385 -6.41 30.81 7.86
N LYS A 386 -5.58 30.95 6.82
CA LYS A 386 -5.97 31.65 5.58
C LYS A 386 -7.13 30.97 4.84
N ASN A 387 -7.20 29.63 4.85
CA ASN A 387 -8.22 28.88 4.12
C ASN A 387 -9.50 28.65 4.93
N CYS A 388 -9.39 28.48 6.25
CA CYS A 388 -10.51 28.14 7.14
C CYS A 388 -11.08 29.34 7.91
N GLY A 389 -10.32 30.45 8.03
CA GLY A 389 -10.72 31.66 8.76
C GLY A 389 -10.50 31.59 10.28
N GLU A 390 -10.08 30.45 10.80
CA GLU A 390 -9.69 30.22 12.19
C GLU A 390 -8.41 29.37 12.23
N SER A 391 -7.64 29.46 13.31
CA SER A 391 -6.44 28.65 13.50
C SER A 391 -6.78 27.18 13.78
N PRO A 392 -5.85 26.23 13.55
CA PRO A 392 -6.06 24.82 13.87
C PRO A 392 -6.45 24.59 15.35
N MET A 393 -5.87 25.36 16.28
CA MET A 393 -6.20 25.28 17.70
C MET A 393 -7.62 25.78 18.00
N GLU A 394 -8.03 26.89 17.38
CA GLU A 394 -9.40 27.42 17.54
C GLU A 394 -10.43 26.44 16.98
N TYR A 395 -10.19 25.85 15.80
CA TYR A 395 -11.05 24.80 15.23
C TYR A 395 -11.22 23.62 16.21
N ARG A 396 -10.10 23.13 16.77
CA ARG A 396 -10.12 22.02 17.74
C ARG A 396 -10.93 22.39 18.98
N GLN A 397 -10.73 23.58 19.54
CA GLN A 397 -11.45 24.04 20.72
C GLN A 397 -12.96 24.17 20.44
N ARG A 398 -13.32 24.72 19.28
CA ARG A 398 -14.71 24.82 18.82
C ARG A 398 -15.37 23.45 18.67
N TYR A 399 -14.66 22.49 18.09
CA TYR A 399 -15.15 21.11 17.95
C TYR A 399 -15.38 20.43 19.31
N LEU A 400 -14.42 20.55 20.23
CA LEU A 400 -14.52 20.05 21.60
C LEU A 400 -15.75 20.60 22.33
N GLN A 401 -15.95 21.91 22.26
CA GLN A 401 -17.11 22.56 22.89
C GLN A 401 -18.43 22.02 22.34
N LYS A 402 -18.50 21.78 21.02
CA LYS A 402 -19.68 21.19 20.37
C LYS A 402 -19.93 19.75 20.82
N MET A 403 -18.89 18.95 21.01
CA MET A 403 -19.04 17.57 21.52
C MET A 403 -19.47 17.51 22.98
N LEU A 404 -19.14 18.50 23.80
CA LEU A 404 -19.57 18.58 25.21
C LEU A 404 -21.02 19.08 25.38
N GLN A 405 -21.60 19.68 24.35
CA GLN A 405 -22.96 20.23 24.35
C GLN A 405 -24.02 19.28 23.78
N ASN A 406 -23.59 18.22 23.10
CA ASN A 406 -24.42 17.14 22.56
C ASN A 406 -24.22 15.86 23.38
#